data_AF-A0A483ZED7-F1
#
_entry.id   AF-A0A483ZED7-F1
#
_cell.length_a   1.000
_cell.length_b   1.000
_cell.length_c   1.000
_cell.angle_alpha   90.00
_cell.angle_beta   90.00
_cell.angle_gamma   90.00
#
_symmetry.space_group_name_H-M   'P 1'
#
loop_
_entity.id
_entity.type
_entity.pdbx_description
1 polymer ?
#
loop_
_entity_poly.entity_id
_entity_poly.type
_entity_poly.pdbx_seq_one_letter_code
_entity_poly.pdbx_strand_id
1 'polypeptide(L)'
;MFVFGYLRASTSEQDASRAKNALKAFANQHGHRIAGWYIDNVSGTTMNRPELIRLLGDAEPGDVILIEQVDRLTRLEDAGWETLRKLISVKQLAIVSLDLPTSHLALSSTVSDDFTRSMLKAVNGMLLDMLAAIARKDYEDRRRRQSEGISMAKAV
;
A
#
# COMPACT_ATOMS: atom_id res chain seq x y z
N MET A 1 1.89 -6.92 17.81
CA MET A 1 2.11 -6.18 16.56
C MET A 1 3.30 -6.81 15.85
N PHE A 2 3.02 -7.43 14.72
CA PHE A 2 4.02 -7.86 13.75
C PHE A 2 4.12 -6.85 12.60
N VAL A 3 5.30 -6.79 12.00
CA VAL A 3 5.55 -6.00 10.79
C VAL A 3 5.78 -6.96 9.64
N PHE A 4 4.96 -6.87 8.60
CA PHE A 4 5.06 -7.67 7.39
C PHE A 4 5.60 -6.81 6.25
N GLY A 5 6.60 -7.30 5.52
CA GLY A 5 7.14 -6.61 4.36
C GLY A 5 6.40 -7.03 3.10
N TYR A 6 5.77 -6.07 2.42
CA TYR A 6 5.16 -6.29 1.10
C TYR A 6 6.00 -5.66 0.00
N LEU A 7 6.37 -6.47 -0.99
CA LEU A 7 7.25 -6.13 -2.10
C LEU A 7 6.53 -6.41 -3.42
N ARG A 8 6.60 -5.48 -4.37
CA ARG A 8 5.96 -5.65 -5.68
C ARG A 8 6.82 -5.13 -6.83
N ALA A 9 7.01 -5.97 -7.84
CA ALA A 9 7.49 -5.60 -9.16
C ALA A 9 6.35 -5.61 -10.18
N SER A 10 6.44 -4.78 -11.23
CA SER A 10 5.38 -4.69 -12.25
C SER A 10 5.49 -5.77 -13.32
N THR A 11 6.66 -6.40 -13.48
CA THR A 11 6.91 -7.51 -14.40
C THR A 11 7.68 -8.63 -13.70
N SER A 12 7.60 -9.85 -14.23
CA SER A 12 8.33 -11.03 -13.74
C SER A 12 9.85 -10.93 -13.89
N GLU A 13 10.32 -10.05 -14.77
CA GLU A 13 11.74 -9.80 -15.05
C GLU A 13 12.36 -8.80 -14.09
N GLN A 14 11.53 -8.01 -13.40
CA GLN A 14 11.97 -7.03 -12.42
C GLN A 14 12.24 -7.70 -11.07
N ASP A 15 13.34 -7.32 -10.43
CA ASP A 15 13.64 -7.77 -9.07
C ASP A 15 12.72 -7.09 -8.05
N ALA A 16 11.61 -7.74 -7.69
CA ALA A 16 10.73 -7.30 -6.62
C ALA A 16 11.42 -7.22 -5.26
N SER A 17 12.54 -7.93 -5.07
CA SER A 17 13.27 -7.96 -3.81
C SER A 17 14.24 -6.79 -3.63
N ARG A 18 14.42 -5.91 -4.62
CA ARG A 18 15.34 -4.77 -4.56
C ARG A 18 15.19 -3.92 -3.29
N ALA A 19 13.96 -3.71 -2.84
CA ALA A 19 13.64 -2.85 -1.71
C ALA A 19 13.76 -3.59 -0.36
N LYS A 20 13.93 -4.91 -0.37
CA LYS A 20 13.94 -5.74 0.84
C LYS A 20 14.99 -5.27 1.86
N ASN A 21 16.19 -4.92 1.41
CA ASN A 21 17.25 -4.44 2.30
C ASN A 21 16.93 -3.06 2.89
N ALA A 22 16.36 -2.16 2.10
CA ALA A 22 15.92 -0.85 2.58
C ALA A 22 14.80 -0.99 3.64
N LEU A 23 13.81 -1.85 3.39
CA LEU A 23 12.73 -2.13 4.34
C LEU A 23 13.24 -2.77 5.63
N LYS A 24 14.21 -3.70 5.55
CA LYS A 24 14.87 -4.27 6.73
C LYS A 24 15.59 -3.22 7.56
N ALA A 25 16.40 -2.38 6.91
CA ALA A 25 17.15 -1.33 7.58
C ALA A 25 16.19 -0.34 8.27
N PHE A 26 15.13 0.05 7.57
CA PHE A 26 14.10 0.93 8.09
C PHE A 26 13.36 0.35 9.31
N ALA A 27 12.92 -0.91 9.23
CA ALA A 27 12.28 -1.59 10.36
C ALA A 27 13.20 -1.66 11.57
N ASN A 28 14.47 -2.04 11.36
CA ASN A 28 15.47 -2.12 12.42
C ASN A 28 15.74 -0.74 13.07
N GLN A 29 15.80 0.33 12.27
CA GLN A 29 15.97 1.70 12.78
C GLN A 29 14.83 2.12 13.70
N HIS A 30 13.62 1.60 13.47
CA HIS A 30 12.45 1.84 14.31
C HIS A 30 12.26 0.79 15.41
N GLY A 31 13.25 -0.09 15.64
CA GLY A 31 13.20 -1.11 16.68
C GLY A 31 12.29 -2.31 16.37
N HIS A 32 11.90 -2.50 15.11
CA HIS A 32 11.03 -3.59 14.68
C HIS A 32 11.76 -4.65 13.86
N ARG A 33 11.26 -5.89 13.95
CA ARG A 33 11.69 -7.00 13.09
C ARG A 33 10.57 -7.34 12.12
N ILE A 34 10.94 -7.69 10.90
CA ILE A 34 9.99 -8.13 9.87
C ILE A 34 9.66 -9.61 10.10
N ALA A 35 8.39 -9.90 10.37
CA ALA A 35 7.88 -11.23 10.68
C ALA A 35 7.75 -12.12 9.43
N GLY A 36 7.46 -11.52 8.27
CA GLY A 36 7.29 -12.23 7.01
C GLY A 36 7.45 -11.33 5.80
N TRP A 37 7.76 -11.94 4.65
CA TRP A 37 7.88 -11.27 3.36
C TRP A 37 6.85 -11.83 2.39
N TYR A 38 6.21 -10.93 1.67
CA TYR A 38 5.18 -11.22 0.68
C TYR A 38 5.57 -10.50 -0.61
N ILE A 39 5.79 -11.25 -1.68
CA ILE A 39 6.46 -10.74 -2.89
C ILE A 39 5.61 -11.06 -4.12
N ASP A 40 5.01 -10.03 -4.72
CA ASP A 40 4.26 -10.17 -5.96
C ASP A 40 5.08 -9.67 -7.17
N ASN A 41 5.16 -10.49 -8.21
CA ASN A 41 5.63 -10.10 -9.53
C ASN A 41 4.44 -9.87 -10.47
N VAL A 42 3.50 -9.04 -10.02
CA VAL A 42 2.23 -8.79 -10.69
C VAL A 42 2.00 -7.28 -10.81
N SER A 43 1.34 -6.87 -11.90
CA SER A 43 0.94 -5.48 -12.10
C SER A 43 0.11 -4.96 -10.92
N GLY A 44 0.41 -3.72 -10.51
CA GLY A 44 -0.36 -2.99 -9.50
C GLY A 44 -1.79 -2.61 -9.93
N THR A 45 -2.19 -2.92 -11.17
CA THR A 45 -3.52 -2.60 -11.71
C THR A 45 -4.56 -3.68 -11.44
N THR A 46 -4.17 -4.87 -10.99
CA THR A 46 -5.09 -5.98 -10.69
C THR A 46 -5.13 -6.32 -9.20
N MET A 47 -6.28 -6.80 -8.74
CA MET A 47 -6.48 -7.40 -7.42
C MET A 47 -6.04 -8.86 -7.34
N ASN A 48 -5.72 -9.50 -8.48
CA ASN A 48 -5.23 -10.87 -8.52
C ASN A 48 -3.76 -10.93 -8.05
N ARG A 49 -3.56 -10.74 -6.74
CA ARG A 49 -2.26 -10.65 -6.08
C ARG A 49 -2.21 -11.67 -4.96
N PRO A 50 -1.73 -12.90 -5.23
CA PRO A 50 -1.82 -14.00 -4.28
C PRO A 50 -1.06 -13.70 -2.99
N GLU A 51 0.12 -13.06 -3.07
CA GLU A 51 0.91 -12.76 -1.87
C GLU A 51 0.30 -11.62 -1.06
N LEU A 52 -0.29 -10.61 -1.70
CA LEU A 52 -1.06 -9.59 -0.97
C LEU A 52 -2.28 -10.18 -0.27
N ILE A 53 -3.03 -11.06 -0.93
CA ILE A 53 -4.20 -11.72 -0.34
C ILE A 53 -3.76 -12.62 0.82
N ARG A 54 -2.66 -13.36 0.67
CA ARG A 54 -2.07 -14.18 1.74
C ARG A 54 -1.65 -13.32 2.93
N LEU A 55 -0.99 -12.19 2.68
CA LEU A 55 -0.61 -11.22 3.73
C LEU A 55 -1.84 -10.72 4.49
N LEU A 56 -2.91 -10.34 3.79
CA LEU A 56 -4.14 -9.87 4.42
C LEU A 56 -4.82 -10.98 5.22
N GLY A 57 -4.68 -12.24 4.80
CA GLY A 57 -5.14 -13.42 5.53
C GLY A 57 -4.36 -13.62 6.83
N ASP A 58 -3.04 -13.63 6.73
CA ASP A 58 -2.10 -13.90 7.84
C ASP A 58 -2.02 -12.76 8.87
N ALA A 59 -2.31 -11.53 8.45
CA ALA A 59 -2.23 -10.36 9.33
C ALA A 59 -3.40 -10.28 10.33
N GLU A 60 -3.07 -9.96 11.57
CA GLU A 60 -4.01 -9.79 12.67
C GLU A 60 -4.26 -8.30 12.99
N PRO A 61 -5.34 -7.98 13.72
CA PRO A 61 -5.61 -6.60 14.11
C PRO A 61 -4.46 -5.91 14.84
N GLY A 62 -4.07 -4.75 14.33
CA GLY A 62 -2.97 -3.95 14.86
C GLY A 62 -1.59 -4.31 14.28
N ASP A 63 -1.51 -5.22 13.31
CA ASP A 63 -0.28 -5.47 12.56
C ASP A 63 -0.03 -4.41 11.48
N VAL A 64 1.23 -4.35 11.02
CA VAL A 64 1.73 -3.34 10.09
C VAL A 64 2.13 -3.97 8.77
N ILE A 65 1.71 -3.34 7.67
CA ILE A 65 2.19 -3.61 6.32
C ILE A 65 3.24 -2.56 5.96
N LEU A 66 4.49 -3.00 5.81
CA LEU A 66 5.62 -2.16 5.44
C LEU A 66 5.89 -2.28 3.93
N ILE A 67 5.88 -1.14 3.24
CA ILE A 67 6.09 -1.03 1.79
C ILE A 67 7.17 0.01 1.47
N GLU A 68 7.79 -0.11 0.29
CA GLU A 68 8.80 0.86 -0.17
C GLU A 68 8.16 2.21 -0.52
N GLN A 69 7.09 2.15 -1.31
CA GLN A 69 6.36 3.30 -1.82
C GLN A 69 4.89 2.98 -1.92
N VAL A 70 4.04 4.00 -1.87
CA VAL A 70 2.60 3.75 -1.87
C VAL A 70 2.08 3.16 -3.18
N ASP A 71 2.74 3.50 -4.30
CA ASP A 71 2.46 2.93 -5.62
C ASP A 71 2.71 1.41 -5.71
N ARG A 72 3.40 0.83 -4.72
CA ARG A 72 3.61 -0.62 -4.59
C ARG A 72 2.36 -1.30 -4.06
N LEU A 73 1.64 -0.65 -3.15
CA LEU A 73 0.42 -1.20 -2.57
C LEU A 73 -0.75 -1.16 -3.55
N THR A 74 -0.92 -0.07 -4.31
CA THR A 74 -2.02 0.02 -5.26
C THR A 74 -1.72 0.91 -6.47
N ARG A 75 -2.18 0.47 -7.64
CA ARG A 75 -2.52 1.30 -8.81
C ARG A 75 -3.88 0.88 -9.36
N LEU A 76 -4.72 0.34 -8.47
CA LEU A 76 -6.00 -0.28 -8.80
C LEU A 76 -6.99 0.78 -9.29
N GLU A 77 -7.95 0.33 -10.09
CA GLU A 77 -9.16 1.09 -10.36
C GLU A 77 -10.05 1.15 -9.11
N ASP A 78 -10.97 2.12 -9.06
CA ASP A 78 -11.80 2.45 -7.90
C ASP A 78 -12.39 1.21 -7.20
N ALA A 79 -12.96 0.26 -7.94
CA ALA A 79 -13.58 -0.93 -7.34
C ALA A 79 -12.58 -1.87 -6.62
N GLY A 80 -11.40 -2.07 -7.22
CA GLY A 80 -10.34 -2.89 -6.62
C GLY A 80 -9.75 -2.21 -5.38
N TRP A 81 -9.55 -0.90 -5.47
CA TRP A 81 -9.07 -0.10 -4.35
C TRP A 81 -10.03 -0.12 -3.16
N GLU A 82 -11.32 0.10 -3.38
CA GLU A 82 -12.32 0.07 -2.31
C GLU A 82 -12.35 -1.28 -1.58
N THR A 83 -12.16 -2.38 -2.33
CA THR A 83 -12.04 -3.71 -1.74
C THR A 83 -10.81 -3.83 -0.85
N LEU A 84 -9.64 -3.44 -1.35
CA LEU A 84 -8.38 -3.45 -0.58
C LEU A 84 -8.48 -2.58 0.68
N ARG A 85 -9.00 -1.35 0.53
CA ARG A 85 -9.24 -0.41 1.61
C ARG A 85 -10.14 -0.99 2.69
N LYS A 86 -11.23 -1.66 2.29
CA LYS A 86 -12.17 -2.30 3.21
C LYS A 86 -11.48 -3.43 3.99
N LEU A 87 -10.69 -4.28 3.32
CA LEU A 87 -9.96 -5.37 3.96
C LEU A 87 -8.96 -4.85 5.00
N ILE A 88 -8.18 -3.83 4.65
CA ILE A 88 -7.21 -3.16 5.54
C ILE A 88 -7.92 -2.51 6.73
N SER A 89 -9.02 -1.79 6.48
CA SER A 89 -9.79 -1.09 7.51
C SER A 89 -10.45 -2.04 8.50
N VAL A 90 -11.07 -3.13 8.02
CA VAL A 90 -11.74 -4.13 8.86
C VAL A 90 -10.74 -4.81 9.79
N LYS A 91 -9.56 -5.15 9.27
CA LYS A 91 -8.48 -5.73 10.07
C LYS A 91 -7.68 -4.68 10.84
N GLN A 92 -8.01 -3.40 10.78
CA GLN A 92 -7.29 -2.32 11.49
C GLN A 92 -5.77 -2.37 11.23
N LEU A 93 -5.38 -2.73 10.01
CA LEU A 93 -3.97 -2.79 9.62
C LEU A 93 -3.44 -1.38 9.38
N ALA A 94 -2.22 -1.14 9.83
CA ALA A 94 -1.52 0.10 9.53
C ALA A 94 -0.64 -0.08 8.29
N ILE A 95 -0.66 0.89 7.37
CA ILE A 95 0.25 0.93 6.23
C ILE A 95 1.39 1.87 6.57
N VAL A 96 2.62 1.38 6.42
CA VAL A 96 3.83 2.19 6.60
C VAL A 96 4.62 2.17 5.30
N SER A 97 4.94 3.35 4.79
CA SER A 97 5.72 3.50 3.57
C SER A 97 6.96 4.35 3.82
N LEU A 98 8.10 3.98 3.22
CA LEU A 98 9.34 4.74 3.38
C LEU A 98 9.22 6.17 2.81
N ASP A 99 8.45 6.33 1.73
CA ASP A 99 8.20 7.63 1.08
C ASP A 99 7.15 8.48 1.79
N LEU A 100 6.56 8.00 2.90
CA LEU A 100 5.48 8.70 3.61
C LEU A 100 5.78 8.81 5.11
N PRO A 101 6.55 9.84 5.54
CA PRO A 101 7.00 10.00 6.92
C PRO A 101 5.90 10.00 7.97
N THR A 102 4.72 10.54 7.64
CA THR A 102 3.55 10.55 8.55
C THR A 102 3.08 9.15 8.93
N SER A 103 3.31 8.15 8.07
CA SER A 103 2.96 6.76 8.35
C SER A 103 3.89 6.10 9.38
N HIS A 104 5.12 6.60 9.55
CA HIS A 104 6.12 6.00 10.44
C HIS A 104 5.70 6.03 11.91
N LEU A 105 4.78 6.94 12.27
CA LEU A 105 4.21 7.02 13.60
C LEU A 105 3.48 5.73 14.01
N ALA A 106 3.00 4.92 13.05
CA ALA A 106 2.40 3.62 13.32
C ALA A 106 3.42 2.58 13.83
N LEU A 107 4.72 2.81 13.63
CA LEU A 107 5.78 1.99 14.22
C LEU A 107 6.17 2.44 15.64
N SER A 108 5.67 3.57 16.13
CA SER A 108 6.02 4.00 17.47
C SER A 108 5.30 3.14 18.51
N SER A 109 6.07 2.38 19.30
CA SER A 109 5.58 1.63 20.46
C SER A 109 5.30 2.52 21.68
N THR A 110 5.68 3.80 21.61
CA THR A 110 5.49 4.82 22.67
C THR A 110 4.09 5.43 22.68
N VAL A 111 3.10 4.75 22.10
CA VAL A 111 1.71 5.20 22.05
C VAL A 111 0.96 4.59 23.23
N SER A 112 1.24 5.11 24.43
CA SER A 112 0.56 4.75 25.67
C SER A 112 -0.75 5.51 25.88
N ASP A 113 -1.03 6.51 25.04
CA ASP A 113 -2.16 7.43 25.20
C ASP A 113 -3.25 7.20 24.14
N ASP A 114 -4.50 7.08 24.59
CA ASP A 114 -5.68 6.79 23.75
C ASP A 114 -5.94 7.90 22.71
N PHE A 115 -5.55 9.13 23.04
CA PHE A 115 -5.58 10.25 22.10
C PHE A 115 -4.64 10.01 20.92
N THR A 116 -3.41 9.57 21.19
CA THR A 116 -2.43 9.29 20.14
C THR A 116 -2.86 8.09 19.27
N ARG A 117 -3.50 7.06 19.84
CA ARG A 117 -4.12 5.95 19.07
C ARG A 117 -5.22 6.44 18.14
N SER A 118 -6.09 7.31 18.65
CA SER A 118 -7.18 7.90 17.88
C SER A 118 -6.67 8.79 16.75
N MET A 119 -5.62 9.56 17.02
CA MET A 119 -4.92 10.37 16.01
C MET A 119 -4.28 9.51 14.92
N LEU A 120 -3.58 8.43 15.29
CA LEU A 120 -2.99 7.49 14.33
C LEU A 120 -4.05 6.82 13.44
N LYS A 121 -5.18 6.41 14.03
CA LYS A 121 -6.31 5.86 13.29
C LYS A 121 -6.88 6.88 12.30
N ALA A 122 -7.02 8.14 12.70
CA ALA A 122 -7.46 9.22 11.83
C ALA A 122 -6.47 9.47 10.69
N VAL A 123 -5.16 9.52 10.97
CA VAL A 123 -4.10 9.68 9.95
C VAL A 123 -4.08 8.51 8.98
N ASN A 124 -4.20 7.27 9.46
CA ASN A 124 -4.28 6.08 8.61
C ASN A 124 -5.51 6.13 7.69
N GLY A 125 -6.67 6.55 8.24
CA GLY A 125 -7.89 6.77 7.46
C GLY A 125 -7.71 7.85 6.38
N MET A 126 -7.18 9.01 6.74
CA MET A 126 -6.90 10.10 5.80
C MET A 126 -5.89 9.70 4.73
N LEU A 127 -4.88 8.90 5.07
CA LEU A 127 -3.91 8.36 4.14
C LEU A 127 -4.60 7.44 3.13
N LEU A 128 -5.44 6.50 3.59
CA LEU A 128 -6.26 5.68 2.71
C LEU A 128 -7.19 6.52 1.82
N ASP A 129 -7.81 7.58 2.35
CA ASP A 129 -8.63 8.51 1.56
C ASP A 129 -7.84 9.26 0.49
N MET A 130 -6.64 9.73 0.83
CA MET A 130 -5.74 10.38 -0.11
C MET A 130 -5.35 9.44 -1.25
N LEU A 131 -5.03 8.18 -0.93
CA LEU A 131 -4.70 7.17 -1.93
C LEU A 131 -5.88 6.82 -2.83
N ALA A 132 -7.10 6.80 -2.26
CA ALA A 132 -8.33 6.67 -3.02
C ALA A 132 -8.48 7.80 -4.04
N ALA A 133 -8.26 9.04 -3.59
CA ALA A 133 -8.39 10.22 -4.43
C ALA A 133 -7.36 10.23 -5.57
N ILE A 134 -6.11 9.83 -5.29
CA ILE A 134 -5.06 9.71 -6.31
C ILE A 134 -5.42 8.62 -7.33
N ALA A 135 -5.86 7.44 -6.86
CA ALA A 135 -6.25 6.34 -7.74
C ALA A 135 -7.39 6.73 -8.69
N ARG A 136 -8.41 7.44 -8.16
CA ARG A 136 -9.54 7.95 -8.96
C ARG A 136 -9.09 8.95 -10.01
N LYS A 137 -8.25 9.92 -9.64
CA LYS A 137 -7.70 10.92 -10.57
C LYS A 137 -6.91 10.27 -11.69
N ASP A 138 -6.04 9.32 -11.35
CA ASP A 138 -5.24 8.57 -12.33
C ASP A 138 -6.12 7.79 -13.34
N TYR A 139 -7.23 7.22 -12.88
CA TYR A 139 -8.19 6.53 -13.74
C TYR A 139 -8.87 7.50 -14.71
N GLU A 140 -9.36 8.64 -14.22
CA GLU A 140 -9.98 9.68 -15.05
C GLU A 140 -9.01 10.21 -16.11
N ASP A 141 -7.76 10.49 -15.73
CA ASP A 141 -6.72 10.96 -16.63
C ASP A 141 -6.32 9.93 -17.70
N ARG A 142 -6.34 8.63 -17.37
CA ARG A 142 -6.15 7.56 -18.35
C ARG A 142 -7.31 7.51 -19.35
N ARG A 143 -8.55 7.57 -18.86
CA ARG A 143 -9.75 7.52 -19.71
C ARG A 143 -9.82 8.72 -20.66
N ARG A 144 -9.48 9.92 -20.17
CA ARG A 144 -9.39 11.14 -20.98
C ARG A 144 -8.39 10.97 -22.12
N ARG A 145 -7.15 10.57 -21.83
CA ARG A 145 -6.10 10.36 -22.85
C ARG A 145 -6.48 9.30 -23.89
N GLN A 146 -7.14 8.21 -23.48
CA GLN A 146 -7.65 7.21 -24.43
C GLN A 146 -8.72 7.81 -25.36
N SER A 147 -9.67 8.59 -24.83
CA SER A 147 -10.71 9.22 -25.63
C SER A 147 -10.15 10.25 -26.63
N GLU A 148 -9.15 11.02 -26.22
CA GLU A 148 -8.44 11.97 -27.09
C GLU A 148 -7.69 11.23 -28.20
N GLY A 149 -6.96 10.15 -27.87
CA GLY A 149 -6.25 9.33 -28.85
C GLY A 149 -7.18 8.66 -29.88
N ILE A 150 -8.32 8.13 -29.45
CA ILE A 150 -9.34 7.57 -30.36
C ILE A 150 -9.93 8.65 -31.26
N SER A 151 -10.19 9.84 -30.73
CA SER A 151 -10.74 10.96 -31.50
C SER A 151 -9.75 11.44 -32.56
N MET A 152 -8.46 11.54 -32.22
CA MET A 152 -7.40 11.88 -33.18
C MET A 152 -7.25 10.81 -34.25
N ALA A 153 -7.28 9.52 -33.89
CA ALA A 153 -7.16 8.41 -34.84
C ALA A 153 -8.38 8.26 -35.78
N LYS A 154 -9.56 8.75 -35.38
CA LYS A 154 -10.77 8.80 -36.22
C LYS A 154 -10.84 10.03 -37.13
N ALA A 155 -10.04 11.06 -36.85
CA ALA A 155 -9.98 12.29 -37.63
C ALA A 155 -8.93 12.23 -38.77
N VAL A 156 -8.19 11.12 -38.86
CA VAL A 156 -7.22 10.78 -39.92
C VAL A 156 -7.82 9.71 -40.81
#